data_AF-A0A497AFS2-F1
#
_entry.id   AF-A0A497AFS2-F1
#
_cell.length_a   1.000
_cell.length_b   1.000
_cell.length_c   1.000
_cell.angle_alpha   90.00
_cell.angle_beta   90.00
_cell.angle_gamma   90.00
#
_symmetry.space_group_name_H-M   'P 1'
#
loop_
_entity.id
_entity.type
_entity.pdbx_description
1 polymer ?
#
loop_
_entity_poly.entity_id
_entity_poly.type
_entity_poly.pdbx_seq_one_letter_code
_entity_poly.pdbx_strand_id
1 'polypeptide(L)' 'MTRLAGMALVRWLERQVETARETRDLYLVALTQQGWTSQGQQMLDGVSDNLAYFERELGEARLCLQLKNWG' A
#
# COMPACT_ATOMS: atom_id res chain seq x y z
N MET A 1 17.50 13.33 -4.52
CA MET A 1 16.03 13.53 -4.45
C MET A 1 15.72 14.88 -3.80
N THR A 2 15.06 15.78 -4.54
CA THR A 2 14.64 17.11 -4.06
C THR A 2 13.44 17.01 -3.11
N ARG A 3 13.14 18.07 -2.33
CA ARG A 3 11.97 18.11 -1.43
C ARG A 3 10.66 17.85 -2.18
N LEU A 4 10.51 18.45 -3.36
CA LEU A 4 9.33 18.24 -4.22
C LEU A 4 9.23 16.80 -4.70
N ALA A 5 10.33 16.18 -5.13
CA ALA A 5 10.34 14.77 -5.53
C ALA A 5 9.97 13.85 -4.36
N GLY A 6 10.46 14.14 -3.15
CA GLY A 6 10.10 13.39 -1.94
C GLY A 6 8.62 13.52 -1.59
N MET A 7 8.05 14.73 -1.65
CA MET A 7 6.61 14.95 -1.44
C MET A 7 5.75 14.24 -2.49
N ALA A 8 6.16 14.23 -3.75
CA ALA A 8 5.45 13.53 -4.83
C ALA A 8 5.46 12.01 -4.60
N LEU A 9 6.61 11.45 -4.20
CA LEU A 9 6.74 10.03 -3.86
C LEU A 9 5.82 9.64 -2.70
N VAL A 10 5.79 10.44 -1.62
CA VAL A 10 4.90 10.19 -0.46
C VAL A 10 3.44 10.16 -0.90
N ARG A 11 2.98 11.14 -1.69
CA ARG A 11 1.58 11.16 -2.17
C ARG A 11 1.25 9.97 -3.06
N TRP A 12 2.19 9.56 -3.91
CA TRP A 12 1.99 8.38 -4.76
C TRP A 12 1.86 7.12 -3.92
N LEU A 13 2.74 6.92 -2.92
CA LEU A 13 2.69 5.80 -1.99
C LEU A 13 1.40 5.79 -1.15
N GLU A 14 0.93 6.95 -0.68
CA GLU A 14 -0.36 7.06 0.02
C GLU A 14 -1.52 6.54 -0.83
N ARG A 15 -1.55 6.92 -2.12
CA ARG A 15 -2.56 6.42 -3.06
C ARG A 15 -2.42 4.92 -3.31
N GLN A 16 -1.20 4.38 -3.39
CA GLN A 16 -1.02 2.93 -3.54
C GLN A 16 -1.53 2.15 -2.31
N VAL A 17 -1.27 2.65 -1.11
CA VAL A 17 -1.80 2.07 0.14
C VAL A 17 -3.32 2.08 0.15
N GLU A 18 -3.95 3.21 -0.20
CA GLU A 18 -5.41 3.34 -0.29
C GLU A 18 -5.99 2.32 -1.29
N THR A 19 -5.47 2.28 -2.52
CA THR A 19 -5.92 1.34 -3.55
C THR A 19 -5.72 -0.12 -3.13
N ALA A 20 -4.59 -0.46 -2.50
CA ALA A 20 -4.35 -1.83 -2.03
C ALA A 20 -5.31 -2.24 -0.90
N ARG A 21 -5.65 -1.32 0.02
CA ARG A 21 -6.67 -1.58 1.07
C ARG A 21 -8.04 -1.83 0.46
N GLU A 22 -8.49 -0.95 -0.43
CA GLU A 22 -9.78 -1.10 -1.11
C GLU A 22 -9.85 -2.42 -1.89
N THR A 23 -8.78 -2.76 -2.61
CA THR A 23 -8.70 -4.00 -3.39
C THR A 23 -8.76 -5.23 -2.49
N ARG A 24 -8.02 -5.22 -1.36
CA ARG A 24 -8.04 -6.32 -0.38
C ARG A 24 -9.44 -6.52 0.18
N ASP A 25 -10.12 -5.43 0.53
CA ASP A 25 -11.46 -5.46 1.11
C ASP A 25 -12.49 -5.99 0.09
N LEU A 26 -12.35 -5.64 -1.20
CA LEU A 26 -13.16 -6.22 -2.27
C LEU A 26 -12.95 -7.74 -2.42
N TYR A 27 -11.71 -8.21 -2.34
CA TYR A 27 -11.44 -9.66 -2.35
C TYR A 27 -12.05 -10.37 -1.14
N LEU A 28 -11.94 -9.79 0.06
CA LEU A 28 -12.55 -10.35 1.27
C LEU A 28 -14.08 -10.48 1.13
N VAL A 29 -14.74 -9.44 0.60
CA VAL A 29 -16.18 -9.48 0.33
C VAL A 29 -16.52 -10.56 -0.71
N ALA A 30 -15.79 -10.61 -1.83
CA ALA A 30 -16.02 -11.59 -2.88
C ALA A 30 -15.85 -13.04 -2.38
N LEU A 31 -14.80 -13.31 -1.61
CA LEU A 31 -14.54 -14.61 -0.99
C LEU A 31 -15.63 -15.01 0.01
N THR A 32 -16.14 -14.04 0.77
CA THR A 32 -17.23 -14.27 1.73
C THR A 32 -18.55 -14.61 1.01
N GLN A 33 -18.82 -13.98 -0.14
CA GLN A 33 -20.06 -14.17 -0.89
C GLN A 33 -20.05 -15.39 -1.81
N GLN A 34 -18.91 -15.68 -2.45
CA GLN A 34 -18.78 -16.70 -3.49
C GLN A 34 -18.09 -17.99 -3.00
N GLY A 35 -17.58 -17.97 -1.77
CA GLY A 35 -16.84 -19.07 -1.17
C GLY A 35 -15.32 -18.91 -1.30
N TRP A 36 -14.61 -19.52 -0.35
CA TRP A 36 -13.15 -19.52 -0.32
C TRP A 36 -12.60 -20.50 -1.35
N THR A 37 -11.91 -19.96 -2.36
CA THR A 37 -11.19 -20.75 -3.36
C THR A 37 -9.69 -20.55 -3.20
N SER A 38 -8.89 -21.54 -3.59
CA SER A 38 -7.43 -21.42 -3.54
C SER A 38 -6.93 -20.25 -4.39
N GLN A 39 -7.53 -20.01 -5.56
CA GLN A 39 -7.19 -18.87 -6.41
C GLN A 39 -7.54 -17.54 -5.74
N GLY A 40 -8.75 -17.42 -5.16
CA GLY A 40 -9.15 -16.20 -4.47
C GLY A 40 -8.30 -15.90 -3.24
N GLN A 41 -7.91 -16.92 -2.47
CA GLN A 41 -6.96 -16.77 -1.36
C GLN A 41 -5.60 -16.27 -1.84
N GLN A 42 -5.05 -16.86 -2.91
CA GLN A 42 -3.76 -16.42 -3.48
C GLN A 42 -3.80 -14.96 -3.94
N MET A 43 -4.93 -14.50 -4.50
CA MET A 43 -5.09 -13.09 -4.88
C MET A 43 -5.15 -12.19 -3.64
N LEU A 44 -5.90 -12.59 -2.62
CA LEU A 44 -5.98 -11.85 -1.35
C LEU A 44 -4.61 -11.74 -0.67
N ASP A 45 -3.85 -12.84 -0.64
CA ASP A 45 -2.49 -12.88 -0.09
C ASP A 45 -1.58 -11.92 -0.87
N GLY A 46 -1.58 -11.99 -2.21
CA GLY A 46 -0.76 -11.11 -3.05
C GLY A 46 -1.10 -9.63 -2.90
N VAL A 47 -2.38 -9.27 -2.74
CA VAL A 47 -2.78 -7.88 -2.45
C VAL A 47 -2.35 -7.47 -1.03
N SER A 48 -2.42 -8.38 -0.07
CA SER A 48 -1.99 -8.11 1.32
C SER A 48 -0.47 -7.90 1.40
N ASP A 49 0.31 -8.66 0.64
CA ASP A 49 1.76 -8.50 0.52
C ASP A 49 2.12 -7.14 -0.10
N ASN A 50 1.42 -6.76 -1.18
CA ASN A 50 1.59 -5.44 -1.81
C ASN A 50 1.24 -4.30 -0.85
N LEU A 51 0.17 -4.44 -0.07
CA LEU A 51 -0.20 -3.45 0.94
C LEU A 51 0.91 -3.28 1.98
N ALA A 52 1.42 -4.39 2.53
CA ALA A 52 2.50 -4.35 3.52
C ALA A 52 3.78 -3.70 2.96
N TYR A 53 4.11 -4.01 1.69
CA TYR A 53 5.21 -3.36 0.98
C TYR A 53 5.02 -1.84 0.90
N PHE A 54 3.87 -1.37 0.39
CA PHE A 54 3.63 0.07 0.24
C PHE A 54 3.57 0.81 1.58
N GLU A 55 3.02 0.19 2.63
CA GLU A 55 3.00 0.79 3.97
C GLU A 55 4.41 0.98 4.54
N ARG A 56 5.31 0.00 4.32
CA ARG A 56 6.72 0.13 4.70
C ARG A 56 7.42 1.25 3.94
N GLU A 57 7.34 1.22 2.61
CA GLU A 57 7.97 2.24 1.75
C GLU A 57 7.45 3.65 2.07
N LEU A 58 6.15 3.78 2.38
CA LEU A 58 5.56 5.06 2.80
C LEU A 58 6.15 5.55 4.13
N GLY A 59 6.32 4.65 5.10
CA GLY A 59 6.99 4.95 6.36
C GLY A 59 8.41 5.48 6.15
N GLU A 60 9.21 4.77 5.37
CA GLU A 60 10.58 5.16 5.04
C GLU A 60 10.67 6.49 4.28
N ALA A 61 9.78 6.71 3.30
CA ALA A 61 9.72 7.94 2.53
C ALA A 61 9.35 9.15 3.40
N ARG A 62 8.39 8.99 4.33
CA ARG A 62 8.01 10.04 5.30
C ARG A 62 9.16 10.37 6.24
N LEU A 63 9.86 9.36 6.76
CA LEU A 63 11.02 9.53 7.64
C LEU A 63 12.15 10.27 6.93
N CYS A 64 12.48 9.88 5.69
CA CYS A 64 13.46 10.56 4.85
C CYS A 64 13.11 12.03 4.61
N LEU A 65 11.84 12.34 4.33
CA LEU A 65 11.40 13.72 4.10
C LEU A 65 11.46 14.57 5.38
N GLN A 66 11.12 13.98 6.54
CA GLN A 66 11.22 14.64 7.83
C GLN A 66 12.68 14.98 8.17
N LEU A 67 13.61 14.03 8.04
CA LEU A 67 15.02 14.27 8.35
C LEU A 67 15.63 15.39 7.49
N LYS A 68 15.22 15.51 6.22
CA LYS A 68 15.66 16.60 5.32
C LYS A 68 15.04 17.97 5.63
N ASN A 69 13.96 18.02 6.41
CA ASN A 69 13.34 19.30 6.80
C ASN A 69 13.94 19.85 8.11
N TRP A 70 14.75 19.07 8.82
CA TRP A 70 15.39 19.43 10.09
C TRP A 70 16.91 19.60 9.99
N GLY A 71 17.48 19.42 8.79
CA GLY A 71 18.91 19.59 8.50
C GLY A 71 19.20 20.79 7.60
#